data_AF-A0A8S9KGV8-F1
#
_entry.id   AF-A0A8S9KGV8-F1
#
_cell.length_a   1.000
_cell.length_b   1.000
_cell.length_c   1.000
_cell.angle_alpha   90.00
_cell.angle_beta   90.00
_cell.angle_gamma   90.00
#
_symmetry.space_group_name_H-M   'P 1'
#
loop_
_entity.id
_entity.type
_entity.pdbx_description
1 polymer ?
#
loop_
_entity_poly.entity_id
_entity_poly.type
_entity_poly.pdbx_seq_one_letter_code
_entity_poly.pdbx_strand_id
1 'polypeptide(L)'
;MLSREDYWSEEATFTLIQAWGRRYVDLSRGGLRQKHWQEVANAVNDRHFNTGRNVSAAKSQPYRTDVQCKNRIDTLKKKYKVEKARVSESHVSAWPFFSDLDELLRETFPASSSAAPDDSQRQSPSLPMSIVPVPVAPRSAISRRPAPAIMSLGGDNLLGFRGNLNAFAAAAAAAASPAYEDDSDGSRSRSSGGNNRKRERETEIEEKKGYKEVAEAIERFGKIYEKVEERKRKEMVELEKQRMRFAKELECHRMQLFTEMQVRLHKLRRSSGPTSSANAGEP
;
A
#
# COMPACT_ATOMS: atom_id res chain seq x y z
N MET A 1 5.40 21.18 10.80
CA MET A 1 4.60 20.11 10.17
C MET A 1 5.31 18.78 10.44
N LEU A 2 4.94 18.10 11.53
CA LEU A 2 5.48 16.77 11.80
C LEU A 2 4.90 15.83 10.74
N SER A 3 5.79 15.28 9.93
CA SER A 3 5.47 14.33 8.86
C SER A 3 4.79 13.14 9.54
N ARG A 4 3.53 12.88 9.15
CA ARG A 4 2.72 11.72 9.54
C ARG A 4 3.65 10.52 9.70
N GLU A 5 3.86 10.08 10.93
CA GLU A 5 4.83 9.05 11.29
C GLU A 5 4.61 7.85 10.38
N ASP A 6 5.49 7.69 9.39
CA ASP A 6 5.49 6.54 8.52
C ASP A 6 5.52 5.31 9.44
N TYR A 7 4.60 4.37 9.25
CA TYR A 7 4.56 3.06 9.96
C TYR A 7 5.82 2.19 9.75
N TRP A 8 6.87 2.79 9.21
CA TRP A 8 8.20 2.29 9.01
C TRP A 8 9.14 3.06 9.92
N SER A 9 9.63 2.40 10.97
CA SER A 9 10.75 2.93 11.73
C SER A 9 11.95 3.16 10.82
N GLU A 10 12.81 4.09 11.22
CA GLU A 10 14.06 4.38 10.52
C GLU A 10 14.93 3.13 10.39
N GLU A 11 15.05 2.37 11.48
CA GLU A 11 15.81 1.12 11.54
C GLU A 11 15.21 0.01 10.66
N ALA A 12 13.87 -0.10 10.60
CA ALA A 12 13.20 -1.03 9.69
C ALA A 12 13.41 -0.65 8.24
N THR A 13 13.44 0.65 7.94
CA THR A 13 13.72 1.17 6.60
C THR A 13 15.17 0.87 6.19
N PHE A 14 16.13 1.04 7.09
CA PHE A 14 17.54 0.71 6.85
C PHE A 14 17.72 -0.79 6.59
N THR A 15 17.12 -1.63 7.42
CA THR A 15 17.15 -3.09 7.25
C THR A 15 16.53 -3.51 5.92
N LEU A 16 15.42 -2.87 5.53
CA LEU A 16 14.79 -3.11 4.23
C LEU A 16 15.73 -2.75 3.07
N ILE A 17 16.39 -1.60 3.12
CA ILE A 17 17.35 -1.18 2.08
C ILE A 17 18.51 -2.17 2.00
N GLN A 18 19.06 -2.61 3.14
CA GLN A 18 20.16 -3.56 3.16
C GLN A 18 19.75 -4.95 2.61
N ALA A 19 18.61 -5.48 3.06
CA ALA A 19 18.12 -6.79 2.62
C ALA A 19 17.74 -6.80 1.13
N TRP A 20 17.03 -5.76 0.69
CA TRP A 20 16.71 -5.55 -0.71
C TRP A 20 17.97 -5.33 -1.55
N GLY A 21 18.91 -4.54 -1.05
CA GLY A 21 20.17 -4.20 -1.72
C GLY A 21 21.03 -5.39 -2.07
N ARG A 22 21.21 -6.31 -1.11
CA ARG A 22 21.93 -7.58 -1.36
C ARG A 22 21.30 -8.34 -2.51
N ARG A 23 19.98 -8.55 -2.47
CA ARG A 23 19.23 -9.21 -3.55
C ARG A 23 19.25 -8.46 -4.87
N TYR A 24 19.28 -7.13 -4.81
CA TYR A 24 19.36 -6.28 -5.99
C TYR A 24 20.70 -6.42 -6.70
N VAL A 25 21.80 -6.46 -5.95
CA VAL A 25 23.14 -6.68 -6.50
C VAL A 25 23.32 -8.12 -7.01
N ASP A 26 22.87 -9.12 -6.25
CA ASP A 26 22.94 -10.55 -6.65
C ASP A 26 22.27 -10.80 -8.01
N LEU A 27 21.19 -10.07 -8.31
CA LEU A 27 20.42 -10.17 -9.55
C LEU A 27 20.93 -9.22 -10.65
N SER A 28 22.16 -8.71 -10.55
CA SER A 28 22.74 -7.74 -11.49
C SER A 28 21.86 -6.51 -11.70
N ARG A 29 21.21 -6.05 -10.62
CA ARG A 29 20.30 -4.90 -10.63
C ARG A 29 19.01 -5.09 -11.46
N GLY A 30 18.66 -6.36 -11.73
CA GLY A 30 17.41 -6.77 -12.36
C GLY A 30 16.18 -6.67 -11.44
N GLY A 31 15.01 -6.94 -12.01
CA GLY A 31 13.74 -6.93 -11.27
C GLY A 31 13.62 -8.11 -10.30
N LEU A 32 13.40 -7.83 -9.02
CA LEU A 32 13.13 -8.88 -8.03
C LEU A 32 11.78 -9.55 -8.33
N ARG A 33 11.79 -10.89 -8.40
CA ARG A 33 10.59 -11.73 -8.46
C ARG A 33 9.92 -11.84 -7.09
N GLN A 34 8.69 -12.35 -7.06
CA GLN A 34 7.90 -12.52 -5.83
C GLN A 34 8.66 -13.26 -4.73
N LYS A 35 9.36 -14.37 -5.06
CA LYS A 35 10.16 -15.13 -4.10
C LYS A 35 11.22 -14.26 -3.41
N HIS A 36 11.95 -13.45 -4.17
CA HIS A 36 12.97 -12.56 -3.61
C HIS A 36 12.36 -11.48 -2.72
N TRP A 37 11.21 -10.94 -3.08
CA TRP A 37 10.48 -10.00 -2.23
C TRP A 37 10.00 -10.63 -0.93
N GLN A 38 9.57 -11.89 -0.97
CA GLN A 38 9.21 -12.63 0.24
C GLN A 38 10.42 -12.83 1.16
N GLU A 39 11.59 -13.16 0.62
CA GLU A 39 12.82 -13.28 1.41
C GLU A 39 13.24 -11.95 2.04
N VAL A 40 13.12 -10.84 1.31
CA VAL A 40 13.35 -9.49 1.85
C VAL A 40 12.38 -9.18 2.99
N ALA A 41 11.09 -9.48 2.80
CA ALA A 41 10.08 -9.29 3.85
C ALA A 41 10.36 -10.13 5.09
N ASN A 42 10.76 -11.39 4.91
CA ASN A 42 11.14 -12.27 6.02
C ASN A 42 12.32 -11.68 6.79
N ALA A 43 13.40 -11.26 6.12
CA ALA A 43 14.56 -10.65 6.78
C ALA A 43 14.22 -9.38 7.56
N VAL A 44 13.28 -8.56 7.08
CA VAL A 44 12.79 -7.39 7.81
C VAL A 44 11.95 -7.80 9.01
N ASN A 45 11.04 -8.76 8.85
CA ASN A 45 10.19 -9.25 9.94
C ASN A 45 11.00 -9.97 11.03
N ASP A 46 12.02 -10.74 10.69
CA ASP A 46 12.85 -11.45 11.68
C ASP A 46 13.52 -10.50 12.68
N ARG A 47 13.80 -9.26 12.27
CA ARG A 47 14.43 -8.23 13.10
C ARG A 47 13.45 -7.25 13.71
N HIS A 48 12.41 -6.90 12.95
CA HIS A 48 11.53 -5.80 13.30
C HIS A 48 10.13 -6.24 13.67
N PHE A 49 9.68 -7.47 13.44
CA PHE A 49 8.35 -7.89 13.86
C PHE A 49 8.30 -8.02 15.38
N ASN A 50 7.57 -7.11 16.04
CA ASN A 50 7.36 -7.18 17.49
C ASN A 50 5.93 -6.76 17.86
N THR A 51 5.07 -7.76 18.06
CA THR A 51 3.71 -7.55 18.57
C THR A 51 3.54 -8.33 19.85
N GLY A 52 3.31 -7.64 20.98
CA GLY A 52 3.10 -8.30 22.27
C GLY A 52 2.79 -7.33 23.40
N ARG A 53 2.26 -7.86 24.52
CA ARG A 53 1.85 -7.09 25.71
C ARG A 53 3.00 -6.29 26.35
N ASN A 54 4.25 -6.70 26.11
CA ASN A 54 5.45 -6.09 26.68
C ASN A 54 6.10 -5.02 25.78
N VAL A 55 5.51 -4.73 24.61
CA VAL A 55 5.99 -3.69 23.69
C VAL A 55 4.95 -2.58 23.64
N SER A 56 5.35 -1.34 23.89
CA SER A 56 4.40 -0.20 23.83
C SER A 56 3.82 -0.06 22.43
N ALA A 57 2.54 0.33 22.33
CA ALA A 57 1.88 0.53 21.04
C ALA A 57 2.59 1.55 20.12
N ALA A 58 3.40 2.45 20.70
CA ALA A 58 4.23 3.39 19.96
C ALA A 58 5.51 2.76 19.37
N LYS A 59 5.95 1.61 19.89
CA LYS A 59 7.15 0.88 19.44
C LYS A 59 6.81 -0.43 18.73
N SER A 60 5.58 -0.90 18.82
CA SER A 60 5.15 -2.12 18.15
C SER A 60 5.28 -1.96 16.64
N GLN A 61 5.84 -2.98 16.02
CA GLN A 61 6.12 -3.01 14.60
C GLN A 61 5.29 -4.11 13.96
N PRO A 62 4.40 -3.75 13.03
CA PRO A 62 3.50 -4.72 12.41
C PRO A 62 4.27 -5.68 11.50
N TYR A 63 3.67 -6.84 11.25
CA TYR A 63 4.16 -7.78 10.25
C TYR A 63 4.08 -7.15 8.85
N ARG A 64 5.16 -7.26 8.08
CA ARG A 64 5.28 -6.67 6.75
C ARG A 64 5.17 -7.71 5.65
N THR A 65 4.38 -7.42 4.63
CA THR A 65 4.30 -8.26 3.43
C THR A 65 5.35 -7.88 2.39
N ASP A 66 5.61 -8.80 1.46
CA ASP A 66 6.45 -8.61 0.27
C ASP A 66 6.03 -7.36 -0.53
N VAL A 67 4.71 -7.18 -0.72
CA VAL A 67 4.13 -6.01 -1.41
C VAL A 67 4.38 -4.71 -0.65
N GLN A 68 4.28 -4.71 0.69
CA GLN A 68 4.55 -3.53 1.50
C GLN A 68 6.03 -3.14 1.43
N CYS A 69 6.94 -4.12 1.48
CA CYS A 69 8.37 -3.90 1.32
C CYS A 69 8.70 -3.31 -0.05
N LYS A 70 8.10 -3.86 -1.12
CA LYS A 70 8.26 -3.33 -2.49
C LYS A 70 7.78 -1.88 -2.61
N ASN A 71 6.57 -1.58 -2.14
CA ASN A 71 6.00 -0.23 -2.21
C ASN A 71 6.85 0.79 -1.42
N ARG A 72 7.44 0.36 -0.30
CA ARG A 72 8.35 1.20 0.48
C ARG A 72 9.64 1.47 -0.31
N ILE A 73 10.27 0.46 -0.89
CA ILE A 73 11.44 0.62 -1.76
C ILE A 73 11.13 1.54 -2.96
N ASP A 74 9.98 1.37 -3.62
CA ASP A 74 9.61 2.21 -4.76
C ASP A 74 9.46 3.69 -4.36
N THR A 75 8.90 3.94 -3.17
CA THR A 75 8.83 5.29 -2.59
C THR A 75 10.22 5.84 -2.30
N LEU A 76 11.10 5.03 -1.69
CA LEU A 76 12.48 5.43 -1.38
C LEU A 76 13.27 5.74 -2.65
N LYS A 77 13.15 4.92 -3.70
CA LYS A 77 13.79 5.16 -5.01
C LYS A 77 13.29 6.45 -5.66
N LYS A 78 11.99 6.79 -5.53
CA LYS A 78 11.45 8.07 -6.01
C LYS A 78 12.04 9.24 -5.23
N LYS A 79 12.08 9.15 -3.90
CA LYS A 79 12.69 10.19 -3.06
C LYS A 79 14.18 10.37 -3.37
N TYR A 80 14.91 9.28 -3.55
CA TYR A 80 16.32 9.31 -3.98
C TYR A 80 16.50 10.06 -5.30
N LYS A 81 15.65 9.83 -6.32
CA LYS A 81 15.76 10.56 -7.60
C LYS A 81 15.58 12.08 -7.44
N VAL A 82 14.63 12.50 -6.61
CA VAL A 82 14.39 13.92 -6.31
C VAL A 82 15.58 14.50 -5.53
N GLU A 83 16.06 13.77 -4.52
CA GLU A 83 17.17 14.22 -3.68
C GLU A 83 18.50 14.26 -4.47
N LYS A 84 18.73 13.31 -5.38
CA LYS A 84 19.91 13.29 -6.27
C LYS A 84 19.97 14.50 -7.19
N ALA A 85 18.81 15.02 -7.63
CA ALA A 85 18.76 16.25 -8.42
C ALA A 85 19.03 17.51 -7.58
N ARG A 86 18.85 17.43 -6.25
CA ARG A 86 19.05 18.53 -5.30
C ARG A 86 20.47 18.58 -4.76
N VAL A 87 21.10 17.42 -4.62
CA VAL A 87 22.46 17.27 -4.11
C VAL A 87 23.43 17.56 -5.25
N SER A 88 23.99 18.76 -5.26
CA SER A 88 25.20 19.06 -6.03
C SER A 88 26.38 18.30 -5.41
N GLU A 89 27.36 17.93 -6.23
CA GLU A 89 28.47 16.96 -6.01
C GLU A 89 29.30 17.13 -4.71
N SER A 90 29.13 18.23 -3.98
CA SER A 90 29.88 18.57 -2.77
C SER A 90 29.04 18.65 -1.47
N HIS A 91 27.77 18.25 -1.47
CA HIS A 91 26.96 18.29 -0.24
C HIS A 91 26.51 16.90 0.24
N VAL A 92 26.79 16.63 1.52
CA VAL A 92 26.17 15.51 2.25
C VAL A 92 24.67 15.76 2.30
N SER A 93 23.87 14.86 1.74
CA SER A 93 22.42 15.03 1.79
C SER A 93 21.93 14.90 3.23
N ALA A 94 20.92 15.70 3.60
CA ALA A 94 20.33 15.67 4.94
C ALA A 94 19.45 14.42 5.17
N TRP A 95 19.37 13.52 4.18
CA TRP A 95 18.49 12.37 4.20
C TRP A 95 19.28 11.09 4.51
N PRO A 96 19.01 10.42 5.65
CA PRO A 96 19.88 9.35 6.17
C PRO A 96 20.01 8.14 5.24
N PHE A 97 19.03 7.89 4.38
CA PHE A 97 19.03 6.76 3.45
C PHE A 97 19.69 7.04 2.09
N PHE A 98 20.12 8.28 1.85
CA PHE A 98 20.62 8.69 0.54
C PHE A 98 21.92 8.00 0.17
N SER A 99 22.90 7.95 1.09
CA SER A 99 24.22 7.37 0.83
C SER A 99 24.12 5.89 0.49
N ASP A 100 23.34 5.12 1.27
CA ASP A 100 23.12 3.70 1.02
C ASP A 100 22.44 3.47 -0.34
N LEU A 101 21.39 4.24 -0.63
CA LEU A 101 20.69 4.13 -1.92
C LEU A 101 21.56 4.60 -3.09
N ASP A 102 22.42 5.60 -2.89
CA ASP A 102 23.34 6.08 -3.91
C ASP A 102 24.36 5.02 -4.26
N GLU A 103 25.00 4.40 -3.28
CA GLU A 103 25.96 3.31 -3.50
C GLU A 103 25.32 2.14 -4.28
N LEU A 104 24.10 1.75 -3.91
CA LEU A 104 23.35 0.69 -4.59
C LEU A 104 22.94 1.05 -6.04
N LEU A 105 22.60 2.32 -6.28
CA LEU A 105 21.99 2.78 -7.53
C LEU A 105 22.94 3.54 -8.46
N ARG A 106 24.19 3.82 -8.03
CA ARG A 106 25.19 4.62 -8.75
C ARG A 106 25.39 4.17 -10.20
N GLU A 107 25.47 2.86 -10.41
CA GLU A 107 25.68 2.27 -11.75
C GLU A 107 24.38 2.12 -12.55
N THR A 108 23.19 2.25 -11.94
CA THR A 108 21.88 2.23 -12.67
C THR A 108 21.43 3.59 -13.15
N PHE A 109 21.98 4.66 -12.56
CA PHE A 109 21.76 6.04 -12.97
C PHE A 109 23.13 6.67 -13.14
N PRO A 110 23.83 6.40 -14.26
CA PRO A 110 25.13 6.98 -14.52
C PRO A 110 24.99 8.50 -14.39
N ALA A 111 25.71 9.07 -13.42
CA ALA A 111 25.99 10.48 -13.44
C ALA A 111 26.84 10.72 -14.69
N SER A 112 26.36 11.56 -15.60
CA SER A 112 27.18 12.09 -16.66
C SER A 112 28.29 12.93 -16.00
N SER A 113 29.45 12.34 -15.74
CA SER A 113 30.79 12.91 -16.00
C SER A 113 31.93 12.04 -15.45
N SER A 114 32.89 11.80 -16.36
CA SER A 114 34.34 11.71 -16.18
C SER A 114 35.03 10.50 -15.52
N ALA A 115 35.73 9.78 -16.39
CA ALA A 115 37.06 9.17 -16.24
C ALA A 115 37.19 7.75 -15.67
N ALA A 116 37.18 6.77 -16.57
CA ALA A 116 38.03 5.57 -16.49
C ALA A 116 39.06 5.65 -17.65
N PRO A 117 40.33 5.23 -17.47
CA PRO A 117 41.23 5.00 -18.59
C PRO A 117 41.12 3.54 -19.07
N ASP A 118 40.72 3.43 -20.34
CA ASP A 118 41.27 2.62 -21.44
C ASP A 118 41.76 1.17 -21.20
N ASP A 119 41.24 0.21 -21.99
CA ASP A 119 41.98 -0.37 -23.13
C ASP A 119 41.15 -1.44 -23.90
N SER A 120 41.48 -1.59 -25.19
CA SER A 120 41.18 -2.70 -26.13
C SER A 120 39.95 -2.62 -27.06
N GLN A 121 40.15 -1.87 -28.16
CA GLN A 121 39.88 -2.20 -29.57
C GLN A 121 38.78 -3.21 -29.96
N ARG A 122 37.77 -2.73 -30.72
CA ARG A 122 37.39 -3.35 -32.01
C ARG A 122 36.64 -2.36 -32.93
N GLN A 123 37.16 -2.20 -34.15
CA GLN A 123 36.60 -1.35 -35.22
C GLN A 123 35.54 -2.10 -36.05
N SER A 124 34.47 -1.40 -36.46
CA SER A 124 33.82 -1.47 -37.78
C SER A 124 32.72 -0.38 -37.93
N PRO A 125 32.31 0.01 -39.16
CA PRO A 125 32.13 1.42 -39.52
C PRO A 125 30.69 1.98 -39.45
N SER A 126 30.65 3.31 -39.43
CA SER A 126 29.50 4.22 -39.36
C SER A 126 28.69 4.33 -40.66
N LEU A 127 27.36 4.49 -40.51
CA LEU A 127 26.47 5.13 -41.50
C LEU A 127 25.72 6.31 -40.85
N PRO A 128 25.62 7.48 -41.51
CA PRO A 128 24.92 8.64 -40.96
C PRO A 128 23.44 8.66 -41.35
N MET A 129 22.54 8.61 -40.38
CA MET A 129 21.12 8.93 -40.59
C MET A 129 20.82 10.29 -39.95
N SER A 130 20.56 11.26 -40.83
CA SER A 130 20.22 12.65 -40.51
C SER A 130 18.82 12.73 -39.92
N ILE A 131 18.69 13.37 -38.75
CA ILE A 131 17.40 13.63 -38.08
C ILE A 131 16.86 14.97 -38.59
N VAL A 132 15.74 14.93 -39.31
CA VAL A 132 14.94 16.12 -39.64
C VAL A 132 13.92 16.34 -38.51
N PRO A 133 13.80 17.54 -37.92
CA PRO A 133 12.82 17.80 -36.88
C PRO A 133 11.43 18.05 -37.51
N VAL A 134 10.48 17.15 -37.25
CA VAL A 134 9.05 17.38 -37.52
C VAL A 134 8.43 18.06 -36.29
N PRO A 135 7.83 19.26 -36.41
CA PRO A 135 7.15 19.90 -35.29
C PRO A 135 5.77 19.26 -35.07
N VAL A 136 5.53 18.68 -33.89
CA VAL A 136 4.19 18.22 -33.47
C VAL A 136 3.61 19.23 -32.48
N ALA A 137 2.47 19.80 -32.86
CA ALA A 137 1.69 20.81 -32.15
C ALA A 137 1.19 20.36 -30.76
N PRO A 138 0.90 21.31 -29.84
CA PRO A 138 0.49 21.01 -28.47
C PRO A 138 -0.95 20.48 -28.42
N ARG A 139 -1.14 19.30 -27.80
CA ARG A 139 -2.47 18.78 -27.50
C ARG A 139 -3.00 19.40 -26.21
N SER A 140 -4.15 20.04 -26.33
CA SER A 140 -4.91 20.74 -25.30
C SER A 140 -5.18 19.91 -24.04
N ALA A 141 -5.20 20.61 -22.91
CA ALA A 141 -5.53 20.13 -21.59
C ALA A 141 -6.93 19.51 -21.52
N ILE A 142 -6.99 18.23 -21.15
CA ILE A 142 -8.21 17.56 -20.68
C ILE A 142 -8.18 17.55 -19.16
N SER A 143 -9.11 18.32 -18.57
CA SER A 143 -9.36 18.37 -17.14
C SER A 143 -9.79 16.99 -16.62
N ARG A 144 -8.97 16.37 -15.77
CA ARG A 144 -9.32 15.13 -15.06
C ARG A 144 -10.14 15.47 -13.82
N ARG A 145 -11.38 14.99 -13.81
CA ARG A 145 -12.30 14.92 -12.68
C ARG A 145 -11.70 14.08 -11.53
N PRO A 146 -11.82 14.48 -10.25
CA PRO A 146 -11.27 13.70 -9.13
C PRO A 146 -12.17 12.50 -8.76
N ALA A 147 -11.54 11.40 -8.36
CA ALA A 147 -12.20 10.21 -7.79
C ALA A 147 -12.34 10.34 -6.26
N PRO A 148 -13.40 9.77 -5.64
CA PRO A 148 -13.63 9.89 -4.20
C PRO A 148 -12.70 8.99 -3.38
N ALA A 149 -12.23 9.53 -2.25
CA ALA A 149 -11.34 8.87 -1.30
C ALA A 149 -12.08 7.83 -0.45
N ILE A 150 -11.54 6.60 -0.41
CA ILE A 150 -11.94 5.56 0.56
C ILE A 150 -11.12 5.80 1.83
N MET A 151 -11.79 6.22 2.90
CA MET A 151 -11.22 6.27 4.24
C MET A 151 -11.27 4.87 4.87
N SER A 152 -10.12 4.37 5.32
CA SER A 152 -10.03 3.14 6.10
C SER A 152 -9.82 3.52 7.57
N LEU A 153 -10.85 3.27 8.38
CA LEU A 153 -10.80 3.28 9.84
C LEU A 153 -10.44 1.86 10.30
N GLY A 154 -9.44 1.75 11.18
CA GLY A 154 -8.97 0.49 11.77
C GLY A 154 -9.93 -0.11 12.80
N GLY A 155 -9.64 -1.36 13.21
CA GLY A 155 -10.34 -2.02 14.32
C GLY A 155 -10.51 -3.54 14.18
N ASP A 156 -9.40 -4.27 14.21
CA ASP A 156 -9.15 -5.47 15.02
C ASP A 156 -10.34 -6.41 15.33
N ASN A 157 -10.48 -7.51 14.58
CA ASN A 157 -11.15 -8.75 15.03
C ASN A 157 -10.79 -9.96 14.14
N LEU A 158 -9.50 -10.20 13.88
CA LEU A 158 -9.03 -11.24 12.94
C LEU A 158 -8.16 -12.33 13.59
N LEU A 159 -8.62 -12.93 14.69
CA LEU A 159 -8.00 -14.12 15.29
C LEU A 159 -8.85 -15.40 15.14
N GLY A 160 -9.71 -15.48 14.12
CA GLY A 160 -10.56 -16.66 13.87
C GLY A 160 -10.48 -17.30 12.48
N PHE A 161 -9.74 -16.73 11.52
CA PHE A 161 -9.85 -17.14 10.10
C PHE A 161 -8.55 -17.69 9.48
N ARG A 162 -7.48 -17.82 10.26
CA ARG A 162 -6.13 -18.18 9.76
C ARG A 162 -5.86 -19.69 9.65
N GLY A 163 -6.89 -20.54 9.71
CA GLY A 163 -6.75 -22.00 9.69
C GLY A 163 -6.69 -22.64 8.30
N ASN A 164 -7.19 -21.99 7.24
CA ASN A 164 -7.53 -22.70 5.99
C ASN A 164 -6.76 -22.23 4.73
N LEU A 165 -5.77 -21.35 4.86
CA LEU A 165 -5.05 -20.78 3.71
C LEU A 165 -3.95 -21.71 3.15
N ASN A 166 -3.48 -22.68 3.94
CA ASN A 166 -2.43 -23.62 3.51
C ASN A 166 -2.93 -24.70 2.54
N ALA A 167 -4.24 -25.00 2.53
CA ALA A 167 -4.80 -26.02 1.64
C ALA A 167 -5.02 -25.50 0.20
N PHE A 168 -5.30 -24.21 0.02
CA PHE A 168 -5.55 -23.61 -1.29
C PHE A 168 -4.25 -23.33 -2.07
N ALA A 169 -3.16 -23.03 -1.36
CA ALA A 169 -1.85 -22.76 -1.97
C ALA A 169 -1.18 -24.04 -2.51
N ALA A 170 -1.44 -25.22 -1.91
CA ALA A 170 -0.88 -26.49 -2.36
C ALA A 170 -1.51 -27.00 -3.66
N ALA A 171 -2.80 -26.75 -3.90
CA ALA A 171 -3.50 -27.19 -5.11
C ALA A 171 -3.10 -26.37 -6.36
N ALA A 172 -2.77 -25.08 -6.18
CA ALA A 172 -2.35 -24.21 -7.29
C ALA A 172 -0.92 -24.50 -7.78
N ALA A 173 -0.05 -25.07 -6.92
CA ALA A 173 1.33 -25.41 -7.27
C ALA A 173 1.44 -26.69 -8.11
N ALA A 174 0.51 -27.65 -7.96
CA ALA A 174 0.51 -28.89 -8.74
C ALA A 174 0.05 -28.69 -10.20
N ALA A 175 -0.65 -27.60 -10.50
CA ALA A 175 -1.15 -27.30 -11.84
C ALA A 175 -0.16 -26.54 -12.74
N ALA A 176 1.02 -26.16 -12.22
CA ALA A 176 1.98 -25.32 -12.92
C ALA A 176 3.37 -25.99 -13.00
N SER A 177 3.52 -26.95 -13.91
CA SER A 177 4.82 -27.39 -14.40
C SER A 177 4.76 -27.56 -15.92
N PRO A 178 5.50 -26.77 -16.72
CA PRO A 178 5.71 -27.02 -18.13
C PRO A 178 7.01 -27.82 -18.31
N ALA A 179 6.91 -29.09 -18.65
CA ALA A 179 8.04 -29.87 -19.18
C ALA A 179 8.00 -29.74 -20.71
N TYR A 180 9.06 -29.15 -21.26
CA TYR A 180 9.37 -29.17 -22.69
C TYR A 180 10.05 -30.50 -22.99
N GLU A 181 9.64 -31.18 -24.07
CA GLU A 181 10.51 -32.06 -24.85
C GLU A 181 10.08 -31.96 -26.32
N ASP A 182 11.09 -32.00 -27.17
CA ASP A 182 11.12 -31.64 -28.59
C ASP A 182 11.13 -32.91 -29.49
N ASP A 183 10.80 -32.68 -30.76
CA ASP A 183 11.13 -33.43 -31.98
C ASP A 183 10.41 -34.71 -32.48
N SER A 184 9.87 -34.52 -33.70
CA SER A 184 10.02 -35.33 -34.93
C SER A 184 8.96 -36.36 -35.38
N ASP A 185 8.51 -36.08 -36.62
CA ASP A 185 7.90 -36.87 -37.73
C ASP A 185 7.55 -38.36 -37.53
N GLY A 186 6.40 -38.77 -38.06
CA GLY A 186 6.25 -40.16 -38.50
C GLY A 186 4.84 -40.69 -38.72
N SER A 187 4.32 -40.44 -39.93
CA SER A 187 3.47 -41.36 -40.70
C SER A 187 2.01 -41.64 -40.31
N ARG A 188 1.17 -41.49 -41.34
CA ARG A 188 -0.19 -42.00 -41.47
C ARG A 188 -0.23 -43.51 -41.23
N SER A 189 -1.22 -43.99 -40.47
CA SER A 189 -1.91 -45.25 -40.79
C SER A 189 -3.28 -45.36 -40.14
N ARG A 190 -4.16 -46.00 -40.90
CA ARG A 190 -5.60 -46.13 -40.67
C ARG A 190 -5.90 -47.29 -39.72
N SER A 191 -7.11 -47.20 -39.15
CA SER A 191 -8.03 -48.29 -38.85
C SER A 191 -8.14 -48.78 -37.41
N SER A 192 -9.41 -48.74 -36.98
CA SER A 192 -10.14 -49.79 -36.25
C SER A 192 -10.32 -49.63 -34.75
N GLY A 193 -11.53 -50.01 -34.33
CA GLY A 193 -11.79 -50.46 -32.96
C GLY A 193 -12.48 -49.42 -32.09
N GLY A 194 -13.81 -49.42 -32.13
CA GLY A 194 -14.63 -48.62 -31.23
C GLY A 194 -14.31 -48.91 -29.76
N ASN A 195 -14.03 -47.85 -29.00
CA ASN A 195 -14.29 -47.72 -27.55
C ASN A 195 -14.17 -46.28 -27.01
N ASN A 196 -14.06 -45.24 -27.85
CA ASN A 196 -13.83 -43.85 -27.37
C ASN A 196 -15.06 -43.15 -26.77
N ARG A 197 -16.29 -43.58 -27.04
CA ARG A 197 -17.51 -42.89 -26.55
C ARG A 197 -17.74 -43.01 -25.04
N LYS A 198 -17.09 -43.96 -24.36
CA LYS A 198 -17.24 -44.16 -22.91
C LYS A 198 -16.30 -43.25 -22.10
N ARG A 199 -15.10 -42.99 -22.61
CA ARG A 199 -14.06 -42.20 -21.93
C ARG A 199 -14.33 -40.69 -21.96
N GLU A 200 -14.93 -40.17 -23.03
CA GLU A 200 -15.30 -38.74 -23.14
C GLU A 200 -16.46 -38.33 -22.23
N ARG A 201 -17.41 -39.23 -21.93
CA ARG A 201 -18.50 -38.94 -20.99
C ARG A 201 -18.02 -38.90 -19.55
N GLU A 202 -17.03 -39.70 -19.19
CA GLU A 202 -16.49 -39.78 -17.82
C GLU A 202 -15.70 -38.50 -17.47
N THR A 203 -14.91 -37.95 -18.40
CA THR A 203 -14.19 -36.66 -18.23
C THR A 203 -15.13 -35.46 -18.10
N GLU A 204 -16.24 -35.44 -18.85
CA GLU A 204 -17.22 -34.34 -18.79
C GLU A 204 -18.03 -34.32 -17.47
N ILE A 205 -18.21 -35.48 -16.84
CA ILE A 205 -18.86 -35.62 -15.52
C ILE A 205 -17.93 -35.12 -14.41
N GLU A 206 -16.62 -35.37 -14.55
CA GLU A 206 -15.61 -34.96 -13.58
C GLU A 206 -15.36 -33.44 -13.61
N GLU A 207 -15.33 -32.83 -14.79
CA GLU A 207 -15.28 -31.36 -14.93
C GLU A 207 -16.52 -30.68 -14.33
N LYS A 208 -17.72 -31.21 -14.59
CA LYS A 208 -18.98 -30.69 -14.00
C LYS A 208 -18.98 -30.77 -12.47
N LYS A 209 -18.32 -31.78 -11.90
CA LYS A 209 -18.14 -31.91 -10.45
C LYS A 209 -17.19 -30.84 -9.90
N GLY A 210 -16.11 -30.53 -10.60
CA GLY A 210 -15.19 -29.44 -10.24
C GLY A 210 -15.87 -28.07 -10.25
N TYR A 211 -16.67 -27.76 -11.28
CA TYR A 211 -17.44 -26.50 -11.32
C TYR A 211 -18.48 -26.39 -10.20
N LYS A 212 -19.09 -27.52 -9.80
CA LYS A 212 -20.03 -27.57 -8.67
C LYS A 212 -19.34 -27.21 -7.36
N GLU A 213 -18.15 -27.73 -7.11
CA GLU A 213 -17.36 -27.41 -5.91
C GLU A 213 -16.96 -25.93 -5.84
N VAL A 214 -16.63 -25.34 -6.98
CA VAL A 214 -16.34 -23.90 -7.10
C VAL A 214 -17.59 -23.06 -6.83
N ALA A 215 -18.74 -23.42 -7.41
CA ALA A 215 -20.00 -22.71 -7.17
C ALA A 215 -20.39 -22.73 -5.68
N GLU A 216 -20.26 -23.89 -5.02
CA GLU A 216 -20.52 -24.02 -3.59
C GLU A 216 -19.51 -23.22 -2.74
N ALA A 217 -18.23 -23.15 -3.15
CA ALA A 217 -17.23 -22.32 -2.47
C ALA A 217 -17.55 -20.82 -2.57
N ILE A 218 -17.98 -20.36 -3.74
CA ILE A 218 -18.40 -18.97 -3.97
C ILE A 218 -19.63 -18.64 -3.12
N GLU A 219 -20.62 -19.54 -3.04
CA GLU A 219 -21.81 -19.34 -2.20
C GLU A 219 -21.44 -19.25 -0.72
N ARG A 220 -20.56 -20.13 -0.23
CA ARG A 220 -20.03 -20.07 1.16
C ARG A 220 -19.32 -18.75 1.42
N PHE A 221 -18.50 -18.28 0.47
CA PHE A 221 -17.82 -17.00 0.58
C PHE A 221 -18.81 -15.83 0.65
N GLY A 222 -19.84 -15.83 -0.21
CA GLY A 222 -20.91 -14.83 -0.20
C GLY A 222 -21.62 -14.73 1.16
N LYS A 223 -22.00 -15.88 1.75
CA LYS A 223 -22.63 -15.94 3.08
C LYS A 223 -21.74 -15.39 4.19
N ILE A 224 -20.42 -15.63 4.13
CA ILE A 224 -19.46 -15.10 5.11
C ILE A 224 -19.29 -13.59 4.92
N TYR A 225 -19.16 -13.14 3.67
CA TYR A 225 -19.01 -11.72 3.33
C TYR A 225 -20.22 -10.91 3.80
N GLU A 226 -21.44 -11.38 3.54
CA GLU A 226 -22.67 -10.73 3.99
C GLU A 226 -22.68 -10.51 5.51
N LYS A 227 -22.33 -11.54 6.29
CA LYS A 227 -22.24 -11.42 7.76
C LYS A 227 -21.17 -10.44 8.23
N VAL A 228 -20.03 -10.39 7.54
CA VAL A 228 -18.94 -9.45 7.87
C VAL A 228 -19.38 -8.02 7.57
N GLU A 229 -19.96 -7.78 6.40
CA GLU A 229 -20.39 -6.45 6.00
C GLU A 229 -21.57 -5.96 6.86
N GLU A 230 -22.48 -6.86 7.27
CA GLU A 230 -23.55 -6.52 8.21
C GLU A 230 -23.00 -6.07 9.58
N ARG A 231 -22.00 -6.80 10.12
CA ARG A 231 -21.33 -6.39 11.37
C ARG A 231 -20.67 -5.03 11.24
N LYS A 232 -19.92 -4.82 10.16
CA LYS A 232 -19.25 -3.55 9.85
C LYS A 232 -20.26 -2.40 9.71
N ARG A 233 -21.41 -2.63 9.06
CA ARG A 233 -22.48 -1.63 8.93
C ARG A 233 -23.09 -1.29 10.28
N LYS A 234 -23.32 -2.27 11.15
CA LYS A 234 -23.83 -2.06 12.51
C LYS A 234 -22.86 -1.26 13.36
N GLU A 235 -21.57 -1.60 13.30
CA GLU A 235 -20.51 -0.90 14.02
C GLU A 235 -20.38 0.56 13.55
N MET A 236 -20.40 0.80 12.23
CA MET A 236 -20.38 2.16 11.67
C MET A 236 -21.55 3.01 12.16
N VAL A 237 -22.75 2.44 12.23
CA VAL A 237 -23.94 3.13 12.75
C VAL A 237 -23.79 3.43 14.24
N GLU A 238 -23.23 2.53 15.04
CA GLU A 238 -23.07 2.75 16.48
C GLU A 238 -22.02 3.84 16.77
N LEU A 239 -20.91 3.87 16.02
CA LEU A 239 -19.92 4.94 16.11
C LEU A 239 -20.52 6.30 15.71
N GLU A 240 -21.34 6.35 14.66
CA GLU A 240 -22.04 7.58 14.26
C GLU A 240 -23.04 8.03 15.34
N LYS A 241 -23.76 7.11 15.98
CA LYS A 241 -24.64 7.42 17.12
C LYS A 241 -23.87 7.97 18.31
N GLN A 242 -22.71 7.42 18.62
CA GLN A 242 -21.84 7.95 19.68
C GLN A 242 -21.37 9.36 19.32
N ARG A 243 -20.89 9.57 18.08
CA ARG A 243 -20.48 10.89 17.59
C ARG A 243 -21.61 11.91 17.74
N MET A 244 -22.83 11.55 17.32
CA MET A 244 -23.99 12.43 17.41
C MET A 244 -24.41 12.71 18.86
N ARG A 245 -24.32 11.71 19.75
CA ARG A 245 -24.59 11.88 21.20
C ARG A 245 -23.64 12.90 21.83
N PHE A 246 -22.33 12.74 21.62
CA PHE A 246 -21.34 13.68 22.14
C PHE A 246 -21.52 15.09 21.55
N ALA A 247 -21.78 15.21 20.25
CA ALA A 247 -22.03 16.52 19.63
C ALA A 247 -23.27 17.21 20.22
N LYS A 248 -24.35 16.44 20.46
CA LYS A 248 -25.57 16.97 21.08
C LYS A 248 -25.35 17.39 22.53
N GLU A 249 -24.62 16.59 23.30
CA GLU A 249 -24.30 16.90 24.70
C GLU A 249 -23.43 18.15 24.83
N LEU A 250 -22.42 18.29 23.96
CA LEU A 250 -21.58 19.48 23.89
C LEU A 250 -22.40 20.75 23.56
N GLU A 251 -23.30 20.67 22.58
CA GLU A 251 -24.15 21.80 22.21
C GLU A 251 -25.14 22.16 23.33
N CYS A 252 -25.69 21.16 24.01
CA CYS A 252 -26.55 21.36 25.18
C CYS A 252 -25.80 22.09 26.30
N HIS A 253 -24.57 21.65 26.61
CA HIS A 253 -23.73 22.29 27.62
C HIS A 253 -23.35 23.72 27.22
N ARG A 254 -23.01 23.95 25.95
CA ARG A 254 -22.74 25.28 25.40
C ARG A 254 -23.93 26.22 25.57
N MET A 255 -25.13 25.75 25.24
CA MET A 255 -26.38 26.52 25.40
C MET A 255 -26.72 26.79 26.86
N GLN A 256 -26.49 25.82 27.75
CA GLN A 256 -26.71 25.95 29.19
C GLN A 256 -25.83 27.07 29.77
N LEU A 257 -24.53 27.06 29.46
CA LEU A 257 -23.58 28.10 29.89
C LEU A 257 -23.99 29.48 29.38
N PHE A 258 -24.38 29.58 28.11
CA PHE A 258 -24.83 30.83 27.53
C PHE A 258 -26.10 31.36 28.22
N THR A 259 -27.09 30.49 28.42
CA THR A 259 -28.35 30.84 29.07
C THR A 259 -28.13 31.28 30.51
N GLU A 260 -27.30 30.54 31.25
CA GLU A 260 -26.95 30.88 32.62
C GLU A 260 -26.24 32.24 32.71
N MET A 261 -25.30 32.50 31.79
CA MET A 261 -24.62 33.80 31.71
C MET A 261 -25.62 34.95 31.45
N GLN A 262 -26.54 34.78 30.51
CA GLN A 262 -27.58 35.79 30.22
C GLN A 262 -28.46 36.07 31.44
N VAL A 263 -28.88 35.03 32.17
CA VAL A 263 -29.68 35.19 33.40
C VAL A 263 -28.87 35.92 34.47
N ARG A 264 -27.60 35.57 34.67
CA ARG A 264 -26.72 36.24 35.65
C ARG A 264 -26.51 37.71 35.30
N LEU A 265 -26.22 38.03 34.04
CA LEU A 265 -26.07 39.42 33.58
C LEU A 265 -27.38 40.22 33.73
N HIS A 266 -28.52 39.63 33.39
CA HIS A 266 -29.81 40.30 33.53
C HIS A 266 -30.17 40.55 35.01
N LYS A 267 -29.86 39.62 35.92
CA LYS A 267 -30.00 39.83 37.38
C LYS A 267 -29.12 40.99 37.85
N LEU A 268 -27.86 41.04 37.44
CA LEU A 268 -26.93 42.11 37.81
C LEU A 268 -27.38 43.47 37.26
N ARG A 269 -27.91 43.51 36.03
CA ARG A 269 -28.48 44.71 35.42
C ARG A 269 -29.74 45.20 36.14
N ARG A 270 -30.57 44.30 36.70
CA ARG A 270 -31.75 44.68 37.50
C ARG A 270 -31.40 45.12 38.92
N SER A 271 -30.38 44.52 39.55
CA SER A 271 -29.89 44.95 40.87
C SER A 271 -29.09 46.25 40.82
N SER A 272 -28.60 46.63 39.64
CA SER A 272 -27.85 47.88 39.40
C SER A 272 -28.70 49.01 38.82
N GLY A 273 -30.01 49.04 39.13
CA GLY A 273 -30.90 50.16 38.76
C GLY A 273 -30.45 51.50 39.36
N PRO A 274 -30.81 52.64 38.72
CA PRO A 274 -30.12 53.93 38.89
C PRO A 274 -30.31 54.50 40.31
N THR A 275 -29.25 54.49 41.11
CA THR A 275 -29.16 55.28 42.34
C THR A 275 -28.86 56.74 41.98
N SER A 276 -29.95 57.51 41.89
CA SER A 276 -30.17 58.96 42.02
C SER A 276 -29.06 59.96 41.65
N SER A 277 -29.41 60.92 40.80
CA SER A 277 -29.08 62.32 41.02
C SER A 277 -30.36 63.09 41.36
N ALA A 278 -30.86 62.89 42.58
CA ALA A 278 -31.77 63.83 43.21
C ALA A 278 -30.90 64.92 43.85
N ASN A 279 -30.68 66.01 43.12
CA ASN A 279 -30.12 67.23 43.71
C ASN A 279 -31.30 68.07 44.18
N ALA A 280 -31.70 67.87 45.44
CA ALA A 280 -32.62 68.76 46.14
C ALA A 280 -31.78 69.69 47.03
N GLY A 281 -31.84 70.97 46.73
CA GLY A 281 -31.26 72.06 47.50
C GLY A 281 -31.94 73.36 47.11
N GLU A 282 -33.15 73.57 47.64
CA GLU A 282 -33.84 74.87 47.81
C GLU A 282 -33.67 75.31 49.29
N PRO A 283 -34.00 76.55 49.70
CA PRO A 283 -34.44 77.72 48.92
C PRO A 283 -33.44 78.88 48.88
#